data_AF-Q3TSP9-F1
#
_entry.id   AF-Q3TSP9-F1
#
_cell.length_a   1.000
_cell.length_b   1.000
_cell.length_c   1.000
_cell.angle_alpha   90.00
_cell.angle_beta   90.00
_cell.angle_gamma   90.00
#
_symmetry.space_group_name_H-M   'P 1'
#
loop_
_entity.id
_entity.type
_entity.pdbx_description
1 polymer ?
#
loop_
_entity_poly.entity_id
_entity_poly.type
_entity_poly.pdbx_seq_one_letter_code
_entity_poly.pdbx_strand_id
1 'polypeptide(L)'
;MELCQFVSLEILNLYHNCIRVIPEAIVNLQMLTHLNLSRNQLSALPACLCGLPLKVLIASNNKLGSLPEEIGQLKQLMELDVSCNEITALPQQIGQLKSLRELNVRRNYLKVLPPELVDLPLVKFDFSCNKVLVIPVCFREMKQLQVLLLENNPLQSPPAQVRICLEQRPGLHSSGTSDSPQSPCSDSLCIPEAALGMMGCSPHPTTPLKTHSETFSKSD
;
A
#
# COMPACT_ATOMS: atom_id res chain seq x y z
N MET A 1 -22.24 18.96 -18.17
CA MET A 1 -21.37 19.01 -16.98
C MET A 1 -20.52 20.27 -17.11
N GLU A 2 -21.00 21.39 -16.58
CA GLU A 2 -20.42 22.74 -16.81
C GLU A 2 -19.17 23.01 -15.97
N LEU A 3 -18.89 22.17 -14.97
CA LEU A 3 -17.79 22.37 -14.02
C LEU A 3 -16.40 22.30 -14.67
N CYS A 4 -16.27 21.61 -15.80
CA CYS A 4 -15.02 21.50 -16.56
C CYS A 4 -14.72 22.75 -17.42
N GLN A 5 -15.55 23.80 -17.33
CA GLN A 5 -15.32 25.09 -17.99
C GLN A 5 -14.56 26.07 -17.08
N PHE A 6 -14.45 25.78 -15.78
CA PHE A 6 -13.71 26.61 -14.83
C PHE A 6 -12.21 26.33 -14.92
N VAL A 7 -11.59 26.77 -16.02
CA VAL A 7 -10.16 26.54 -16.32
C VAL A 7 -9.20 27.09 -15.26
N SER A 8 -9.64 28.08 -14.47
CA SER A 8 -8.86 28.68 -13.37
C SER A 8 -9.04 27.96 -12.02
N LEU A 9 -9.78 26.85 -11.97
CA LEU A 9 -10.05 26.15 -10.73
C LEU A 9 -8.79 25.43 -10.23
N GLU A 10 -8.30 25.80 -9.05
CA GLU A 10 -7.13 25.18 -8.43
C GLU A 10 -7.47 24.07 -7.44
N ILE A 11 -8.63 24.17 -6.81
CA ILE A 11 -9.08 23.24 -5.77
C ILE A 11 -10.49 22.78 -6.10
N LEU A 12 -10.68 21.47 -6.21
CA LEU A 12 -11.97 20.83 -6.42
C LEU A 12 -12.23 19.83 -5.30
N ASN A 13 -13.24 20.12 -4.49
CA ASN A 13 -13.68 19.24 -3.42
C ASN A 13 -15.06 18.65 -3.74
N LEU A 14 -15.09 17.34 -3.94
CA LEU A 14 -16.27 16.53 -4.23
C LEU A 14 -16.52 15.51 -3.11
N TYR A 15 -16.01 15.79 -1.91
CA TYR A 15 -16.18 14.95 -0.73
C TYR A 15 -17.65 14.62 -0.45
N HIS A 16 -17.94 13.35 -0.11
CA HIS A 16 -19.25 12.88 0.34
C HIS A 16 -20.38 13.11 -0.68
N ASN A 17 -20.19 12.55 -1.87
CA ASN A 17 -21.18 12.55 -2.94
C ASN A 17 -21.48 11.11 -3.41
N CYS A 18 -22.33 10.98 -4.43
CA CYS A 18 -22.68 9.69 -5.05
C CYS A 18 -21.99 9.49 -6.41
N ILE A 19 -20.82 10.10 -6.62
CA ILE A 19 -20.14 10.08 -7.91
C ILE A 19 -19.61 8.67 -8.19
N ARG A 20 -19.97 8.13 -9.35
CA ARG A 20 -19.56 6.79 -9.80
C ARG A 20 -18.45 6.83 -10.85
N VAL A 21 -18.42 7.89 -11.64
CA VAL A 21 -17.48 8.08 -12.74
C VAL A 21 -17.05 9.54 -12.76
N ILE A 22 -15.76 9.78 -12.94
CA ILE A 22 -15.21 11.09 -13.25
C ILE A 22 -15.22 11.25 -14.78
N PRO A 23 -15.82 12.31 -15.33
CA PRO A 23 -15.82 12.52 -16.77
C PRO A 23 -14.41 12.76 -17.31
N GLU A 24 -14.17 12.39 -18.56
CA GLU A 24 -12.88 12.70 -19.20
C GLU A 24 -12.63 14.21 -19.34
N ALA A 25 -13.70 15.01 -19.38
CA ALA A 25 -13.64 16.46 -19.42
C ALA A 25 -12.93 17.09 -18.20
N ILE A 26 -12.65 16.33 -17.12
CA ILE A 26 -11.85 16.83 -15.99
C ILE A 26 -10.46 17.31 -16.43
N VAL A 27 -9.95 16.80 -17.55
CA VAL A 27 -8.70 17.24 -18.16
C VAL A 27 -8.69 18.74 -18.48
N ASN A 28 -9.84 19.39 -18.64
CA ASN A 28 -9.89 20.84 -18.93
C ASN A 28 -9.47 21.71 -17.74
N LEU A 29 -9.41 21.15 -16.52
CA LEU A 29 -9.04 21.87 -15.31
C LEU A 29 -7.52 21.98 -15.16
N GLN A 30 -6.87 22.65 -16.11
CA GLN A 30 -5.41 22.72 -16.24
C GLN A 30 -4.69 23.45 -15.09
N MET A 31 -5.42 24.16 -14.21
CA MET A 31 -4.87 24.77 -12.99
C MET A 31 -5.13 23.95 -11.74
N LEU A 32 -5.79 22.79 -11.86
CA LEU A 32 -6.22 21.99 -10.71
C LEU A 32 -5.01 21.33 -10.04
N THR A 33 -4.76 21.75 -8.80
CA THR A 33 -3.66 21.24 -7.97
C THR A 33 -4.15 20.37 -6.82
N HIS A 34 -5.38 20.57 -6.34
CA HIS A 34 -5.96 19.81 -5.24
C HIS A 34 -7.29 19.22 -5.65
N LEU A 35 -7.40 17.89 -5.57
CA LEU A 35 -8.61 17.16 -5.92
C LEU A 35 -8.99 16.21 -4.78
N ASN A 36 -10.15 16.45 -4.18
CA ASN A 36 -10.73 15.56 -3.17
C ASN A 36 -12.00 14.88 -3.74
N LEU A 37 -11.91 13.56 -3.92
CA LEU A 37 -12.96 12.67 -4.40
C LEU A 37 -13.45 11.71 -3.30
N SER A 38 -13.12 11.99 -2.05
CA SER A 38 -13.30 11.00 -0.97
C SER A 38 -14.78 10.79 -0.63
N ARG A 39 -15.11 9.60 -0.13
CA ARG A 39 -16.50 9.19 0.18
C ARG A 39 -17.42 9.32 -1.03
N ASN A 40 -17.07 8.64 -2.11
CA ASN A 40 -17.88 8.51 -3.31
C ASN A 40 -18.09 7.01 -3.64
N GLN A 41 -18.50 6.70 -4.87
CA GLN A 41 -18.75 5.34 -5.34
C GLN A 41 -17.90 5.04 -6.58
N LEU A 42 -16.71 5.64 -6.68
CA LEU A 42 -15.81 5.46 -7.82
C LEU A 42 -15.27 4.04 -7.86
N SER A 43 -15.42 3.38 -9.02
CA SER A 43 -14.83 2.05 -9.27
C SER A 43 -13.43 2.13 -9.88
N ALA A 44 -13.12 3.23 -10.57
CA ALA A 44 -11.83 3.50 -11.19
C ALA A 44 -11.56 5.01 -11.27
N LEU A 45 -10.29 5.38 -11.34
CA LEU A 45 -9.86 6.73 -11.72
C LEU A 45 -9.54 6.73 -13.21
N PRO A 46 -10.05 7.70 -14.00
CA PRO A 46 -9.78 7.74 -15.43
C PRO A 46 -8.33 8.15 -15.68
N ALA A 47 -7.69 7.55 -16.68
CA ALA A 47 -6.30 7.82 -17.04
C ALA A 47 -6.03 9.30 -17.35
N CYS A 48 -7.00 10.01 -17.92
CA CYS A 48 -6.89 11.44 -18.23
C CYS A 48 -6.75 12.34 -16.98
N LEU A 49 -7.17 11.88 -15.80
CA LEU A 49 -6.92 12.59 -14.53
C LEU A 49 -5.43 12.72 -14.25
N CYS A 50 -4.63 11.77 -14.72
CA CYS A 50 -3.18 11.75 -14.53
C CYS A 50 -2.42 12.78 -15.39
N GLY A 51 -3.10 13.44 -16.33
CA GLY A 51 -2.56 14.56 -17.10
C GLY A 51 -2.65 15.92 -16.41
N LEU A 52 -3.29 16.00 -15.24
CA LEU A 52 -3.47 17.24 -14.50
C LEU A 52 -2.25 17.57 -13.61
N PRO A 53 -1.97 18.85 -13.33
CA PRO A 53 -0.85 19.26 -12.46
C PRO A 53 -1.20 19.10 -10.95
N LEU A 54 -1.73 17.93 -10.58
CA LEU A 54 -2.15 17.65 -9.21
C LEU A 54 -0.94 17.58 -8.27
N LYS A 55 -1.08 18.27 -7.15
CA LYS A 55 -0.20 18.23 -5.97
C LYS A 55 -0.79 17.35 -4.88
N VAL A 56 -2.11 17.33 -4.76
CA VAL A 56 -2.84 16.54 -3.75
C VAL A 56 -4.01 15.83 -4.42
N LEU A 57 -4.05 14.51 -4.27
CA LEU A 57 -5.15 13.67 -4.73
C LEU A 57 -5.65 12.79 -3.58
N ILE A 58 -6.85 13.09 -3.09
CA ILE A 58 -7.50 12.33 -2.03
C ILE A 58 -8.73 11.63 -2.64
N ALA A 59 -8.69 10.31 -2.74
CA ALA A 59 -9.77 9.47 -3.26
C ALA A 59 -10.13 8.34 -2.27
N SER A 60 -10.05 8.63 -0.97
CA SER A 60 -10.33 7.66 0.08
C SER A 60 -11.82 7.31 0.17
N ASN A 61 -12.14 6.14 0.73
CA ASN A 61 -13.53 5.68 0.89
C ASN A 61 -14.29 5.63 -0.45
N ASN A 62 -13.73 4.92 -1.43
CA ASN A 62 -14.35 4.61 -2.71
C ASN A 62 -14.35 3.08 -2.93
N LYS A 63 -14.55 2.63 -4.17
CA LYS A 63 -14.50 1.21 -4.57
C LYS A 63 -13.42 0.98 -5.63
N LEU A 64 -12.29 1.69 -5.54
CA LEU A 64 -11.22 1.59 -6.51
C LEU A 64 -10.57 0.19 -6.43
N GLY A 65 -10.63 -0.59 -7.51
CA GLY A 65 -9.99 -1.91 -7.57
C GLY A 65 -8.50 -1.88 -7.93
N SER A 66 -8.07 -0.80 -8.61
CA SER A 66 -6.69 -0.53 -9.00
C SER A 66 -6.49 0.97 -9.23
N LEU A 67 -5.23 1.38 -9.37
CA LEU A 67 -4.86 2.70 -9.88
C LEU A 67 -4.47 2.57 -11.36
N PRO A 68 -4.74 3.59 -12.19
CA PRO A 68 -4.28 3.61 -13.58
C PRO A 68 -2.74 3.62 -13.65
N GLU A 69 -2.17 3.00 -14.67
CA GLU A 69 -0.71 3.01 -14.89
C GLU A 69 -0.18 4.43 -15.14
N GLU A 70 -1.04 5.29 -15.71
CA GLU A 70 -0.77 6.69 -15.96
C GLU A 70 -0.57 7.49 -14.67
N ILE A 71 -0.85 6.94 -13.47
CA ILE A 71 -0.59 7.64 -12.20
C ILE A 71 0.84 8.17 -12.13
N GLY A 72 1.80 7.47 -12.74
CA GLY A 72 3.19 7.91 -12.83
C GLY A 72 3.41 9.24 -13.57
N GLN A 73 2.43 9.75 -14.32
CA GLN A 73 2.47 11.04 -15.02
C GLN A 73 2.29 12.24 -14.09
N LEU A 74 1.72 12.05 -12.89
CA LEU A 74 1.50 13.11 -11.90
C LEU A 74 2.81 13.52 -11.20
N LYS A 75 3.77 14.08 -11.95
CA LYS A 75 5.13 14.39 -11.45
C LYS A 75 5.17 15.39 -10.29
N GLN A 76 4.11 16.20 -10.13
CA GLN A 76 3.98 17.21 -9.09
C GLN A 76 3.22 16.71 -7.85
N LEU A 77 2.71 15.47 -7.85
CA LEU A 77 1.93 14.93 -6.75
C LEU A 77 2.81 14.75 -5.52
N MET A 78 2.41 15.39 -4.42
CA MET A 78 3.06 15.34 -3.12
C MET A 78 2.30 14.45 -2.15
N GLU A 79 0.98 14.38 -2.26
CA GLU A 79 0.12 13.58 -1.39
C GLU A 79 -0.87 12.75 -2.22
N LEU A 80 -0.88 11.45 -1.96
CA LEU A 80 -1.82 10.50 -2.52
C LEU A 80 -2.49 9.71 -1.40
N ASP A 81 -3.79 9.90 -1.21
CA ASP A 81 -4.61 9.10 -0.30
C ASP A 81 -5.67 8.32 -1.09
N VAL A 82 -5.50 7.00 -1.12
CA VAL A 82 -6.44 6.05 -1.71
C VAL A 82 -6.85 5.00 -0.68
N SER A 83 -6.85 5.38 0.59
CA SER A 83 -7.24 4.52 1.70
C SER A 83 -8.72 4.13 1.67
N CYS A 84 -9.07 3.02 2.32
CA CYS A 84 -10.43 2.49 2.35
C CYS A 84 -11.00 2.27 0.94
N ASN A 85 -10.28 1.54 0.10
CA ASN A 85 -10.68 1.15 -1.25
C ASN A 85 -10.55 -0.38 -1.40
N GLU A 86 -10.66 -0.87 -2.63
CA GLU A 86 -10.59 -2.30 -2.97
C GLU A 86 -9.30 -2.64 -3.74
N ILE A 87 -8.23 -1.84 -3.57
CA ILE A 87 -7.00 -1.95 -4.36
C ILE A 87 -6.27 -3.24 -4.02
N THR A 88 -6.01 -4.05 -5.04
CA THR A 88 -5.33 -5.34 -4.90
C THR A 88 -3.83 -5.30 -5.18
N ALA A 89 -3.39 -4.36 -6.02
CA ALA A 89 -2.00 -4.09 -6.35
C ALA A 89 -1.78 -2.61 -6.69
N LEU A 90 -0.57 -2.13 -6.44
CA LEU A 90 -0.11 -0.82 -6.91
C LEU A 90 0.63 -1.00 -8.25
N PRO A 91 0.40 -0.13 -9.25
CA PRO A 91 1.13 -0.19 -10.52
C PRO A 91 2.61 0.16 -10.31
N GLN A 92 3.52 -0.48 -11.05
CA GLN A 92 4.97 -0.20 -11.00
C GLN A 92 5.28 1.29 -11.31
N GLN A 93 4.44 1.92 -12.12
CA GLN A 93 4.55 3.33 -12.51
C GLN A 93 4.40 4.29 -11.32
N ILE A 94 3.92 3.82 -10.16
CA ILE A 94 3.91 4.61 -8.93
C ILE A 94 5.32 5.16 -8.61
N GLY A 95 6.39 4.40 -8.88
CA GLY A 95 7.79 4.81 -8.66
C GLY A 95 8.25 6.02 -9.49
N GLN A 96 7.43 6.46 -10.44
CA GLN A 96 7.70 7.63 -11.25
C GLN A 96 7.24 8.96 -10.61
N LEU A 97 6.54 8.90 -9.48
CA LEU A 97 6.04 10.07 -8.73
C LEU A 97 7.16 10.76 -7.93
N LYS A 98 8.05 11.46 -8.63
CA LYS A 98 9.28 12.06 -8.05
C LYS A 98 9.05 13.18 -7.01
N SER A 99 7.81 13.62 -6.82
CA SER A 99 7.47 14.62 -5.78
C SER A 99 6.70 14.01 -4.59
N LEU A 100 6.34 12.73 -4.64
CA LEU A 100 5.44 12.14 -3.64
C LEU A 100 6.12 12.03 -2.28
N ARG A 101 5.51 12.64 -1.27
CA ARG A 101 5.98 12.65 0.12
C ARG A 101 5.10 11.78 1.01
N GLU A 102 3.80 11.77 0.74
CA GLU A 102 2.84 11.02 1.54
C GLU A 102 2.04 10.07 0.66
N LEU A 103 2.09 8.79 1.02
CA LEU A 103 1.29 7.74 0.38
C LEU A 103 0.46 7.03 1.44
N ASN A 104 -0.86 7.08 1.29
CA ASN A 104 -1.80 6.37 2.14
C ASN A 104 -2.62 5.37 1.31
N VAL A 105 -2.36 4.08 1.55
CA VAL A 105 -3.07 2.94 0.95
C VAL A 105 -3.69 2.05 2.03
N ARG A 106 -3.91 2.59 3.22
CA ARG A 106 -4.53 1.91 4.36
C ARG A 106 -5.88 1.29 3.99
N ARG A 107 -6.22 0.13 4.58
CA ARG A 107 -7.52 -0.55 4.37
C ARG A 107 -7.81 -0.79 2.88
N ASN A 108 -6.92 -1.54 2.25
CA ASN A 108 -7.07 -2.07 0.90
C ASN A 108 -6.82 -3.60 0.93
N TYR A 109 -6.72 -4.23 -0.23
CA TYR A 109 -6.45 -5.67 -0.37
C TYR A 109 -5.06 -5.96 -0.92
N LEU A 110 -4.08 -5.08 -0.68
CA LEU A 110 -2.72 -5.23 -1.19
C LEU A 110 -2.07 -6.49 -0.64
N LYS A 111 -1.56 -7.35 -1.54
CA LYS A 111 -0.81 -8.57 -1.18
C LYS A 111 0.71 -8.40 -1.31
N VAL A 112 1.12 -7.59 -2.29
CA VAL A 112 2.52 -7.36 -2.65
C VAL A 112 2.73 -5.86 -2.82
N LEU A 113 3.90 -5.37 -2.39
CA LEU A 113 4.33 -4.01 -2.59
C LEU A 113 5.35 -3.97 -3.75
N PRO A 114 5.17 -3.09 -4.75
CA PRO A 114 6.13 -2.99 -5.86
C PRO A 114 7.49 -2.50 -5.38
N PRO A 115 8.61 -3.08 -5.87
CA PRO A 115 9.96 -2.63 -5.50
C PRO A 115 10.24 -1.19 -5.93
N GLU A 116 9.54 -0.68 -6.95
CA GLU A 116 9.66 0.69 -7.47
C GLU A 116 9.27 1.78 -6.45
N LEU A 117 8.59 1.41 -5.35
CA LEU A 117 8.35 2.34 -4.23
C LEU A 117 9.64 2.86 -3.60
N VAL A 118 10.77 2.16 -3.78
CA VAL A 118 12.10 2.61 -3.33
C VAL A 118 12.55 3.91 -4.00
N ASP A 119 12.10 4.17 -5.22
CA ASP A 119 12.48 5.36 -6.00
C ASP A 119 11.73 6.62 -5.56
N LEU A 120 10.79 6.47 -4.61
CA LEU A 120 9.96 7.56 -4.16
C LEU A 120 10.58 8.28 -2.97
N PRO A 121 10.55 9.63 -2.98
CA PRO A 121 10.97 10.46 -1.86
C PRO A 121 9.93 10.50 -0.71
N LEU A 122 9.41 9.33 -0.32
CA LEU A 122 8.37 9.22 0.70
C LEU A 122 8.93 9.59 2.08
N VAL A 123 8.18 10.43 2.78
CA VAL A 123 8.36 10.78 4.19
C VAL A 123 7.42 9.94 5.05
N LYS A 124 6.20 9.69 4.56
CA LYS A 124 5.18 8.91 5.25
C LYS A 124 4.55 7.90 4.30
N PHE A 125 4.51 6.66 4.76
CA PHE A 125 3.85 5.57 4.04
C PHE A 125 2.97 4.77 4.99
N ASP A 126 1.66 4.77 4.72
CA ASP A 126 0.68 3.97 5.45
C ASP A 126 0.08 2.91 4.54
N PHE A 127 0.38 1.64 4.82
CA PHE A 127 -0.26 0.48 4.20
C PHE A 127 -0.89 -0.44 5.25
N SER A 128 -1.28 0.10 6.40
CA SER A 128 -1.96 -0.64 7.46
C SER A 128 -3.29 -1.24 7.00
N CYS A 129 -3.75 -2.31 7.66
CA CYS A 129 -4.97 -3.03 7.33
C CYS A 129 -5.03 -3.54 5.88
N ASN A 130 -3.93 -4.11 5.37
CA ASN A 130 -3.87 -4.76 4.06
C ASN A 130 -3.66 -6.28 4.21
N LYS A 131 -3.25 -6.95 3.13
CA LYS A 131 -2.93 -8.39 3.07
C LYS A 131 -1.46 -8.64 2.71
N VAL A 132 -0.59 -7.67 3.03
CA VAL A 132 0.84 -7.73 2.66
C VAL A 132 1.51 -8.85 3.46
N LEU A 133 2.20 -9.74 2.75
CA LEU A 133 2.89 -10.88 3.35
C LEU A 133 4.36 -10.59 3.66
N VAL A 134 5.02 -9.82 2.79
CA VAL A 134 6.46 -9.53 2.83
C VAL A 134 6.70 -8.10 2.40
N ILE A 135 7.61 -7.42 3.09
CA ILE A 135 8.12 -6.10 2.70
C ILE A 135 9.38 -6.32 1.83
N PRO A 136 9.47 -5.72 0.63
CA PRO A 136 10.65 -5.85 -0.22
C PRO A 136 11.94 -5.39 0.48
N VAL A 137 13.03 -6.15 0.36
CA VAL A 137 14.32 -5.84 1.02
C VAL A 137 14.90 -4.50 0.56
N CYS A 138 14.59 -4.08 -0.67
CA CYS A 138 15.02 -2.78 -1.21
C CYS A 138 14.47 -1.57 -0.44
N PHE A 139 13.41 -1.71 0.36
CA PHE A 139 12.84 -0.58 1.12
C PHE A 139 13.79 -0.02 2.17
N ARG A 140 14.85 -0.76 2.53
CA ARG A 140 15.96 -0.24 3.35
C ARG A 140 16.66 0.99 2.74
N GLU A 141 16.57 1.17 1.42
CA GLU A 141 17.18 2.29 0.71
C GLU A 141 16.30 3.57 0.74
N MET A 142 15.10 3.51 1.33
CA MET A 142 14.20 4.66 1.47
C MET A 142 14.70 5.64 2.55
N LYS A 143 15.71 6.44 2.22
CA LYS A 143 16.42 7.32 3.16
C LYS A 143 15.58 8.48 3.72
N GLN A 144 14.48 8.82 3.07
CA GLN A 144 13.62 9.94 3.46
C GLN A 144 12.43 9.52 4.32
N LEU A 145 12.18 8.21 4.45
CA LEU A 145 11.02 7.68 5.14
C LEU A 145 11.16 7.86 6.65
N GLN A 146 10.24 8.62 7.23
CA GLN A 146 10.20 8.92 8.66
C GLN A 146 9.11 8.12 9.36
N VAL A 147 7.97 7.94 8.69
CA VAL A 147 6.79 7.29 9.25
C VAL A 147 6.37 6.13 8.36
N LEU A 148 6.38 4.92 8.93
CA LEU A 148 5.93 3.70 8.26
C LEU A 148 4.84 3.02 9.10
N LEU A 149 3.61 3.03 8.61
CA LEU A 149 2.47 2.41 9.27
C LEU A 149 2.09 1.14 8.53
N LEU A 150 2.27 -0.01 9.18
CA LEU A 150 2.12 -1.34 8.57
C LEU A 150 1.25 -2.30 9.38
N GLU A 151 0.63 -1.80 10.45
CA GLU A 151 -0.23 -2.57 11.36
C GLU A 151 -1.33 -3.35 10.63
N ASN A 152 -1.80 -4.45 11.19
CA ASN A 152 -2.88 -5.26 10.63
C ASN A 152 -2.59 -5.80 9.21
N ASN A 153 -1.36 -6.28 8.98
CA ASN A 153 -0.99 -7.08 7.82
C ASN A 153 -0.52 -8.48 8.28
N PRO A 154 -0.81 -9.56 7.52
CA PRO A 154 -0.36 -10.92 7.82
C PRO A 154 1.12 -11.14 7.47
N LEU A 155 2.00 -10.28 7.97
CA LEU A 155 3.43 -10.32 7.71
C LEU A 155 4.04 -11.60 8.31
N GLN A 156 4.73 -12.38 7.48
CA GLN A 156 5.30 -13.67 7.91
C GLN A 156 6.65 -13.51 8.62
N SER A 157 7.34 -12.40 8.37
CA SER A 157 8.55 -12.03 9.09
C SER A 157 8.46 -10.54 9.46
N PRO A 158 8.97 -10.15 10.63
CA PRO A 158 9.28 -8.74 10.84
C PRO A 158 10.22 -8.29 9.72
N PRO A 159 10.15 -7.03 9.26
CA PRO A 159 11.09 -6.53 8.27
C PRO A 159 12.50 -6.65 8.85
N ALA A 160 13.23 -7.69 8.45
CA ALA A 160 14.59 -7.92 8.88
C ALA A 160 15.38 -6.64 8.53
N GLN A 161 15.94 -5.99 9.55
CA GLN A 161 16.74 -4.76 9.50
C GLN A 161 16.05 -3.39 9.29
N VAL A 162 14.76 -3.21 9.59
CA VAL A 162 14.29 -1.84 9.91
C VAL A 162 14.47 -1.63 11.41
N ARG A 163 15.55 -0.94 11.79
CA ARG A 163 15.72 -0.37 13.14
C ARG A 163 14.66 0.74 13.30
N ILE A 164 13.41 0.35 13.51
CA ILE A 164 12.38 1.25 14.00
C ILE A 164 12.76 1.50 15.45
N CYS A 165 13.23 2.72 15.75
CA CYS A 165 13.27 3.22 17.11
C CYS A 165 11.84 3.20 17.66
N LEU A 166 11.45 2.07 18.24
CA LEU A 166 10.46 2.08 19.29
C LEU A 166 11.12 2.86 20.44
N GLU A 167 10.86 4.16 20.51
CA GLU A 167 11.10 4.91 21.73
C GLU A 167 10.20 4.31 22.82
N GLN A 168 10.68 3.26 23.46
CA GLN A 168 10.40 3.04 24.85
C GLN A 168 11.68 3.44 25.58
N ARG A 169 11.65 4.61 26.22
CA ARG A 169 12.48 4.87 27.39
C ARG A 169 11.85 4.11 28.56
N PRO A 170 12.43 3.01 29.07
CA PRO A 170 12.34 2.73 30.49
C PRO A 170 13.45 3.49 31.20
N GLY A 171 13.06 4.16 32.28
CA GLY A 171 13.87 5.08 33.04
C GLY A 171 15.09 4.46 33.72
N LEU A 172 15.89 5.39 34.25
CA LEU A 172 17.00 5.20 35.16
C LEU A 172 16.72 4.12 36.21
N HIS A 173 17.69 3.24 36.45
CA HIS A 173 18.37 3.10 37.74
C HIS A 173 19.62 2.20 37.59
N SER A 174 20.80 2.78 37.89
CA SER A 174 22.02 2.24 38.55
C SER A 174 22.31 0.73 38.48
N SER A 175 23.53 0.21 38.25
CA SER A 175 24.91 0.69 38.49
C SER A 175 25.91 -0.39 38.06
N GLY A 176 27.13 -0.01 37.63
CA GLY A 176 28.33 -0.86 37.72
C GLY A 176 29.28 -0.84 36.51
N THR A 177 30.39 -0.10 36.63
CA THR A 177 31.80 -0.36 36.22
C THR A 177 32.10 -1.44 35.15
N SER A 178 33.05 -1.36 34.21
CA SER A 178 34.16 -0.46 33.86
C SER A 178 34.81 -1.01 32.56
N ASP A 179 35.54 -0.15 31.85
CA ASP A 179 36.56 -0.41 30.82
C ASP A 179 36.21 -0.83 29.37
N SER A 180 36.89 -0.11 28.47
CA SER A 180 36.90 -0.06 26.99
C SER A 180 38.11 -0.81 26.38
N PRO A 181 38.43 -0.72 25.07
CA PRO A 181 37.65 -1.00 23.85
C PRO A 181 38.43 -1.94 22.87
N GLN A 182 37.77 -2.69 21.97
CA GLN A 182 38.35 -3.11 20.68
C GLN A 182 37.30 -3.71 19.71
N SER A 183 37.48 -3.39 18.43
CA SER A 183 36.68 -3.70 17.23
C SER A 183 37.02 -5.09 16.62
N PRO A 184 36.58 -5.42 15.38
CA PRO A 184 35.21 -5.67 14.91
C PRO A 184 35.03 -7.08 14.28
N CYS A 185 33.78 -7.45 13.99
CA CYS A 185 33.34 -8.48 13.03
C CYS A 185 33.92 -9.91 13.14
N SER A 186 33.09 -10.83 13.62
CA SER A 186 33.14 -12.23 13.20
C SER A 186 31.73 -12.69 12.82
N ASP A 187 31.54 -12.93 11.52
CA ASP A 187 30.50 -13.79 10.99
C ASP A 187 30.55 -15.15 11.70
N SER A 188 29.47 -15.53 12.37
CA SER A 188 29.08 -16.94 12.51
C SER A 188 27.69 -17.06 13.14
N LEU A 189 26.83 -17.79 12.42
CA LEU A 189 25.72 -18.63 12.87
C LEU A 189 25.04 -18.29 14.21
N CYS A 190 23.72 -18.09 14.15
CA CYS A 190 22.80 -18.76 15.07
C CYS A 190 21.40 -18.85 14.44
N ILE A 191 21.07 -20.03 13.92
CA ILE A 191 19.68 -20.46 13.72
C ILE A 191 19.17 -20.88 15.11
N PRO A 192 18.06 -20.35 15.65
CA PRO A 192 17.41 -20.99 16.77
C PRO A 192 16.36 -21.97 16.27
N GLU A 193 16.72 -23.25 16.24
CA GLU A 193 15.77 -24.32 16.51
C GLU A 193 15.38 -24.23 17.99
N ALA A 194 14.08 -24.08 18.27
CA ALA A 194 13.32 -24.77 19.32
C ALA A 194 12.13 -23.93 19.79
N ALA A 195 10.93 -24.36 19.39
CA ALA A 195 9.81 -24.55 20.33
C ALA A 195 8.75 -25.44 19.66
N LEU A 196 9.03 -26.73 19.59
CA LEU A 196 7.97 -27.75 19.57
C LEU A 196 7.31 -27.75 20.95
N GLY A 197 5.98 -27.67 21.01
CA GLY A 197 5.26 -27.61 22.29
C GLY A 197 3.73 -27.64 22.21
N MET A 198 3.18 -28.66 21.55
CA MET A 198 1.97 -29.41 21.96
C MET A 198 0.61 -28.69 22.10
N MET A 199 -0.24 -28.86 21.08
CA MET A 199 -1.64 -29.34 21.18
C MET A 199 -1.99 -29.78 19.74
N GLY A 200 -2.14 -31.05 19.37
CA GLY A 200 -2.95 -32.08 20.03
C GLY A 200 -4.26 -32.21 19.24
N CYS A 201 -4.25 -33.02 18.16
CA CYS A 201 -5.40 -33.80 17.68
C CYS A 201 -4.96 -34.68 16.48
N SER A 202 -5.04 -36.00 16.68
CA SER A 202 -4.77 -37.07 15.71
C SER A 202 -6.06 -37.40 14.87
N PRO A 203 -6.18 -38.53 14.14
CA PRO A 203 -6.05 -38.56 12.68
C PRO A 203 -7.27 -39.11 11.91
N HIS A 204 -7.44 -38.68 10.65
CA HIS A 204 -8.00 -39.42 9.49
C HIS A 204 -9.45 -40.00 9.57
N PRO A 205 -10.13 -40.39 8.44
CA PRO A 205 -9.56 -41.06 7.26
C PRO A 205 -10.07 -40.65 5.86
N THR A 206 -9.34 -41.23 4.91
CA THR A 206 -9.43 -41.31 3.45
C THR A 206 -10.68 -41.98 2.88
N THR A 207 -11.20 -41.36 1.80
CA THR A 207 -11.72 -41.91 0.49
C THR A 207 -12.84 -42.98 0.50
N PRO A 208 -13.64 -43.13 -0.59
CA PRO A 208 -13.19 -43.73 -1.86
C PRO A 208 -13.76 -43.11 -3.16
N LEU A 209 -13.05 -43.40 -4.27
CA LEU A 209 -13.57 -43.38 -5.64
C LEU A 209 -14.83 -44.25 -5.79
N LYS A 210 -15.74 -43.87 -6.68
CA LYS A 210 -16.53 -44.81 -7.51
C LYS A 210 -16.86 -44.22 -8.89
N THR A 211 -16.92 -45.15 -9.82
CA THR A 211 -16.94 -45.10 -11.29
C THR A 211 -18.33 -44.94 -11.92
N HIS A 212 -18.36 -44.40 -13.15
CA HIS A 212 -19.27 -44.58 -14.30
C HIS A 212 -20.81 -44.63 -14.13
N SER A 213 -21.50 -43.77 -14.89
CA SER A 213 -22.58 -44.18 -15.83
C SER A 213 -22.94 -43.06 -16.82
N GLU A 214 -22.95 -43.41 -18.10
CA GLU A 214 -23.53 -42.68 -19.23
C GLU A 214 -25.05 -42.52 -19.09
N THR A 215 -25.63 -41.44 -19.64
CA THR A 215 -26.87 -41.50 -20.45
C THR A 215 -27.12 -40.18 -21.20
N PHE A 216 -27.11 -40.30 -22.54
CA PHE A 216 -27.97 -39.68 -23.55
C PHE A 216 -28.86 -38.47 -23.16
N SER A 217 -28.69 -37.36 -23.88
CA SER A 217 -29.76 -36.40 -24.16
C SER A 217 -29.95 -36.29 -25.67
N LYS A 218 -31.13 -36.71 -26.14
CA LYS A 218 -31.62 -36.62 -27.52
C LYS A 218 -31.89 -35.16 -27.91
N SER A 219 -31.55 -34.87 -29.15
CA SER A 219 -32.16 -33.89 -30.04
C SER A 219 -33.59 -34.30 -30.42
N ASP A 220 -34.52 -33.35 -30.24
CA ASP A 220 -35.67 -32.95 -31.08
C ASP A 220 -36.75 -32.29 -30.22
#